data_AF-A0ABD7Z3B8-F1
#
_entry.id   AF-A0ABD7Z3B8-F1
#
_cell.length_a   1.000
_cell.length_b   1.000
_cell.length_c   1.000
_cell.angle_alpha   90.00
_cell.angle_beta   90.00
_cell.angle_gamma   90.00
#
_symmetry.space_group_name_H-M   'P 1'
#
loop_
_entity.id
_entity.type
_entity.pdbx_description
1 polymer ?
#
loop_
_entity_poly.entity_id
_entity_poly.type
_entity_poly.pdbx_seq_one_letter_code
_entity_poly.pdbx_strand_id
1 'polypeptide(L)'
;MNLYQYAPNGFTWIDPLGLSCSFDSKSNRWRNNETGRFNKRPTDLSELVHNGQIKYNDVTKWANQGGISNQWMSSSQFPSGGFKYQTNSNGITYSVHGHGTNPNAVARYPSSNAAKGPTASITTRPTGGAHSAQTNTLSNGTKVNSRGRDDVQMNQSHIPLINSPF
;
A
#
# COMPACT_ATOMS: atom_id res chain seq x y z
N MET A 1 -24.03 19.62 8.11
CA MET A 1 -22.57 19.66 8.27
C MET A 1 -21.97 18.59 7.38
N ASN A 2 -21.23 18.98 6.34
CA ASN A 2 -20.49 18.06 5.47
C ASN A 2 -19.01 18.13 5.88
N LEU A 3 -18.58 17.18 6.70
CA LEU A 3 -17.23 17.12 7.26
C LEU A 3 -16.31 16.22 6.43
N TYR A 4 -16.31 16.38 5.11
CA TYR A 4 -15.30 15.78 4.22
C TYR A 4 -15.11 16.72 3.02
N GLN A 5 -14.52 17.88 3.29
CA GLN A 5 -14.16 18.81 2.23
C GLN A 5 -12.93 18.24 1.49
N TYR A 6 -13.25 17.60 0.37
CA TYR A 6 -12.45 17.48 -0.83
C TYR A 6 -11.41 18.61 -0.94
N ALA A 7 -10.12 18.26 -0.89
CA ALA A 7 -9.03 19.14 -1.27
C ALA A 7 -8.57 18.75 -2.70
N PRO A 8 -8.90 19.54 -3.74
CA PRO A 8 -8.46 19.29 -5.10
C PRO A 8 -7.02 19.74 -5.31
N ASN A 9 -6.04 19.04 -4.71
CA ASN A 9 -4.62 19.28 -4.92
C ASN A 9 -3.92 17.95 -5.25
N GLY A 10 -3.77 17.63 -6.54
CA GLY A 10 -3.33 16.33 -7.06
C GLY A 10 -1.87 15.91 -6.80
N PHE A 11 -1.14 16.56 -5.89
CA PHE A 11 0.29 16.27 -5.62
C PHE A 11 0.71 16.32 -4.15
N THR A 12 -0.18 16.69 -3.22
CA THR A 12 0.17 16.71 -1.79
C THR A 12 -0.39 15.46 -1.12
N TRP A 13 0.49 14.55 -0.71
CA TRP A 13 0.15 13.58 0.32
C TRP A 13 -0.18 14.39 1.58
N ILE A 14 -1.37 14.17 2.13
CA ILE A 14 -1.80 14.79 3.38
C ILE A 14 -2.13 13.63 4.31
N ASP A 15 -1.49 13.59 5.46
CA ASP A 15 -1.83 12.70 6.57
C ASP A 15 -2.35 13.55 7.73
N PRO A 16 -3.62 13.99 7.66
CA PRO A 16 -4.18 14.94 8.64
C PRO A 16 -4.21 14.34 10.05
N LEU A 17 -4.12 13.01 10.15
CA LEU A 17 -4.19 12.26 11.39
C LEU A 17 -2.81 11.83 11.89
N GLY A 18 -1.74 12.13 11.14
CA GLY A 18 -0.38 11.69 11.44
C GLY A 18 -0.31 10.18 11.65
N LEU A 19 -1.07 9.36 10.91
CA LEU A 19 -1.09 7.92 11.11
C LEU A 19 0.06 7.22 10.40
N SER A 20 0.75 7.91 9.50
CA SER A 20 1.81 7.31 8.74
C SER A 20 3.02 6.96 9.59
N CYS A 21 3.59 5.80 9.30
CA CYS A 21 4.70 5.27 10.04
C CYS A 21 5.70 4.56 9.13
N SER A 22 6.94 4.49 9.62
CA SER A 22 8.01 3.72 9.00
C SER A 22 8.83 2.99 10.06
N PHE A 23 9.56 1.97 9.64
CA PHE A 23 10.39 1.19 10.55
C PHE A 23 11.80 1.78 10.62
N ASP A 24 12.21 2.24 11.80
CA ASP A 24 13.57 2.67 12.06
C ASP A 24 14.43 1.47 12.44
N SER A 25 15.26 1.03 11.49
CA SER A 25 16.17 -0.11 11.67
C SER A 25 17.26 0.12 12.73
N LYS A 26 17.64 1.38 13.01
CA LYS A 26 18.66 1.69 14.01
C LYS A 26 18.12 1.50 15.43
N SER A 27 16.87 1.91 15.66
CA SER A 27 16.21 1.77 16.96
C SER A 27 15.36 0.50 17.09
N ASN A 28 15.22 -0.28 16.01
CA ASN A 28 14.37 -1.46 15.92
C ASN A 28 12.90 -1.19 16.30
N ARG A 29 12.39 0.01 15.95
CA ARG A 29 11.06 0.51 16.36
C ARG A 29 10.34 1.20 15.23
N TRP A 30 9.01 1.16 15.29
CA TRP A 30 8.16 1.96 14.43
C TRP A 30 8.21 3.42 14.86
N ARG A 31 8.24 4.34 13.90
CA ARG A 31 8.16 5.77 14.12
C ARG A 31 7.04 6.35 13.29
N ASN A 32 6.33 7.30 13.88
CA ASN A 32 5.42 8.18 13.20
C ASN A 32 6.21 9.13 12.28
N ASN A 33 5.84 9.24 11.01
CA ASN A 33 6.61 10.04 10.05
C ASN A 33 6.43 11.56 10.28
N GLU A 34 5.28 11.99 10.81
CA GLU A 34 4.99 13.40 11.08
C GLU A 34 5.65 13.89 12.38
N THR A 35 5.52 13.11 13.45
CA THR A 35 5.95 13.54 14.79
C THR A 35 7.33 13.02 15.19
N GLY A 36 7.87 12.04 14.45
CA GLY A 36 9.13 11.35 14.79
C GLY A 36 9.06 10.47 16.05
N ARG A 37 7.92 10.45 16.74
CA ARG A 37 7.69 9.69 17.97
C ARG A 37 7.61 8.20 17.66
N PHE A 38 8.08 7.38 18.60
CA PHE A 38 7.93 5.94 18.50
C PHE A 38 6.45 5.55 18.53
N ASN A 39 6.11 4.59 17.69
CA ASN A 39 4.77 4.04 17.54
C ASN A 39 4.82 2.50 17.66
N LYS A 40 3.65 1.87 17.68
CA LYS A 40 3.51 0.42 17.50
C LYS A 40 3.55 0.05 16.03
N ARG A 41 3.69 -1.24 15.74
CA ARG A 41 3.48 -1.79 14.40
C ARG A 41 2.06 -1.42 13.93
N PRO A 42 1.89 -0.82 12.74
CA PRO A 42 0.56 -0.44 12.27
C PRO A 42 -0.30 -1.68 12.06
N THR A 43 -1.59 -1.56 12.35
CA THR A 43 -2.57 -2.60 12.02
C THR A 43 -2.99 -2.47 10.56
N ASP A 44 -3.25 -1.23 10.12
CA ASP A 44 -3.62 -0.94 8.73
C ASP A 44 -2.37 -0.59 7.92
N LEU A 45 -2.10 -1.34 6.85
CA LEU A 45 -0.94 -1.07 6.00
C LEU A 45 -1.03 0.28 5.28
N SER A 46 -2.19 0.92 5.19
CA SER A 46 -2.26 2.28 4.62
C SER A 46 -1.43 3.29 5.41
N GLU A 47 -1.17 3.01 6.70
CA GLU A 47 -0.25 3.79 7.53
C GLU A 47 1.20 3.70 7.02
N LEU A 48 1.56 2.77 6.15
CA LEU A 48 2.89 2.72 5.53
C LEU A 48 3.02 3.64 4.31
N VAL A 49 1.92 4.24 3.86
CA VAL A 49 1.93 5.16 2.72
C VAL A 49 2.40 6.52 3.19
N HIS A 50 3.51 6.99 2.64
CA HIS A 50 4.08 8.29 2.95
C HIS A 50 4.62 8.94 1.68
N ASN A 51 4.27 10.20 1.45
CA ASN A 51 4.68 10.98 0.27
C ASN A 51 4.47 10.24 -1.07
N GLY A 52 3.33 9.56 -1.21
CA GLY A 52 3.00 8.88 -2.45
C GLY A 52 3.60 7.48 -2.61
N GLN A 53 4.32 6.96 -1.61
CA GLN A 53 5.16 5.76 -1.77
C GLN A 53 5.08 4.84 -0.54
N ILE A 54 5.56 3.62 -0.69
CA ILE A 54 5.76 2.66 0.40
C ILE A 54 7.19 2.12 0.33
N LYS A 55 7.84 1.93 1.49
CA LYS A 55 9.16 1.29 1.57
C LYS A 55 9.01 -0.22 1.63
N TYR A 56 9.71 -0.94 0.75
CA TYR A 56 9.72 -2.41 0.77
C TYR A 56 10.14 -3.00 2.13
N ASN A 57 11.16 -2.41 2.76
CA ASN A 57 11.65 -2.85 4.06
C ASN A 57 10.59 -2.69 5.16
N ASP A 58 9.76 -1.65 5.11
CA ASP A 58 8.70 -1.44 6.10
C ASP A 58 7.63 -2.53 5.97
N VAL A 59 7.20 -2.86 4.74
CA VAL A 59 6.24 -3.94 4.49
C VAL A 59 6.79 -5.29 4.96
N THR A 60 8.05 -5.56 4.64
CA THR A 60 8.72 -6.81 5.04
C THR A 60 8.84 -6.91 6.56
N LYS A 61 9.22 -5.82 7.23
CA LYS A 61 9.30 -5.77 8.70
C LYS A 61 7.93 -5.90 9.35
N TRP A 62 6.91 -5.27 8.78
CA TRP A 62 5.53 -5.40 9.22
C TRP A 62 5.03 -6.85 9.14
N ALA A 63 5.32 -7.54 8.02
CA ALA A 63 4.93 -8.94 7.84
C ALA A 63 5.68 -9.85 8.80
N ASN A 64 7.00 -9.69 8.92
CA ASN A 64 7.84 -10.50 9.81
C ASN A 64 7.44 -10.36 11.28
N GLN A 65 7.25 -9.13 11.78
CA GLN A 65 6.80 -8.91 13.15
C GLN A 65 5.35 -9.36 13.39
N GLY A 66 4.54 -9.45 12.33
CA GLY A 66 3.20 -10.00 12.37
C GLY A 66 3.14 -11.52 12.25
N GLY A 67 4.26 -12.20 12.01
CA GLY A 67 4.27 -13.64 11.70
C GLY A 67 3.54 -13.99 10.40
N ILE A 68 3.45 -13.05 9.45
CA ILE A 68 2.65 -13.20 8.24
C ILE A 68 3.52 -13.79 7.14
N SER A 69 3.16 -14.98 6.68
CA SER A 69 3.90 -15.68 5.61
C SER A 69 3.66 -15.04 4.24
N ASN A 70 4.69 -15.05 3.39
CA ASN A 70 4.55 -14.63 2.00
C ASN A 70 3.75 -15.68 1.21
N GLN A 71 2.66 -15.26 0.58
CA GLN A 71 1.74 -16.07 -0.22
C GLN A 71 1.96 -15.89 -1.73
N TRP A 72 3.06 -15.24 -2.13
CA TRP A 72 3.40 -15.06 -3.53
C TRP A 72 3.62 -16.41 -4.23
N MET A 73 3.14 -16.50 -5.46
CA MET A 73 3.39 -17.62 -6.37
C MET A 73 4.09 -17.07 -7.61
N SER A 74 5.01 -17.85 -8.18
CA SER A 74 5.73 -17.45 -9.40
C SER A 74 4.74 -17.04 -10.49
N SER A 75 5.04 -15.93 -11.16
CA SER A 75 4.17 -15.36 -12.18
C SER A 75 4.97 -15.06 -13.43
N SER A 76 4.51 -15.52 -14.58
CA SER A 76 5.08 -15.13 -15.88
C SER A 76 4.84 -13.65 -16.20
N GLN A 77 3.80 -13.05 -15.61
CA GLN A 77 3.53 -11.62 -15.73
C GLN A 77 4.55 -10.78 -14.94
N PHE A 78 5.08 -11.32 -13.84
CA PHE A 78 6.02 -10.64 -12.96
C PHE A 78 7.27 -11.50 -12.77
N PRO A 79 8.13 -11.60 -13.80
CA PRO A 79 9.27 -12.51 -13.81
C PRO A 79 10.33 -12.17 -12.76
N SER A 80 10.44 -10.91 -12.33
CA SER A 80 11.31 -10.52 -11.21
C SER A 80 10.78 -10.99 -9.86
N GLY A 81 9.51 -11.40 -9.78
CA GLY A 81 8.86 -11.87 -8.56
C GLY A 81 8.03 -10.80 -7.86
N GLY A 82 7.73 -11.07 -6.59
CA GLY A 82 6.89 -10.22 -5.76
C GLY A 82 6.62 -10.82 -4.39
N PHE A 83 5.66 -10.22 -3.71
CA PHE A 83 5.17 -10.69 -2.42
C PHE A 83 3.67 -10.51 -2.31
N LYS A 84 3.05 -11.34 -1.48
CA LYS A 84 1.68 -11.16 -1.04
C LYS A 84 1.58 -11.49 0.44
N TYR A 85 1.13 -10.53 1.24
CA TYR A 85 0.87 -10.75 2.67
C TYR A 85 -0.61 -10.48 2.94
N GLN A 86 -1.23 -11.36 3.73
CA GLN A 86 -2.63 -11.21 4.13
C GLN A 86 -2.77 -11.55 5.60
N THR A 87 -3.51 -10.74 6.34
CA THR A 87 -3.82 -10.97 7.76
C THR A 87 -5.23 -10.48 8.10
N ASN A 88 -5.79 -10.98 9.19
CA ASN A 88 -7.08 -10.54 9.71
C ASN A 88 -6.87 -9.89 11.07
N SER A 89 -7.45 -8.71 11.28
CA SER A 89 -7.45 -8.02 12.56
C SER A 89 -8.73 -7.21 12.71
N ASN A 90 -9.35 -7.26 13.89
CA ASN A 90 -10.57 -6.50 14.21
C ASN A 90 -11.70 -6.70 13.17
N GLY A 91 -11.88 -7.95 12.69
CA GLY A 91 -12.89 -8.26 11.68
C GLY A 91 -12.58 -7.74 10.27
N ILE A 92 -11.38 -7.21 10.01
CA ILE A 92 -10.93 -6.75 8.69
C ILE A 92 -9.79 -7.62 8.19
N THR A 93 -9.90 -8.07 6.94
CA THR A 93 -8.79 -8.64 6.16
C THR A 93 -7.98 -7.49 5.56
N TYR A 94 -6.70 -7.44 5.90
CA TYR A 94 -5.71 -6.57 5.29
C TYR A 94 -4.84 -7.40 4.34
N SER A 95 -4.63 -6.90 3.13
CA SER A 95 -3.75 -7.54 2.15
C SER A 95 -2.87 -6.52 1.48
N VAL A 96 -1.61 -6.88 1.27
CA VAL A 96 -0.67 -6.13 0.43
C VAL A 96 -0.07 -7.06 -0.61
N HIS A 97 -0.04 -6.59 -1.84
CA HIS A 97 0.51 -7.31 -2.98
C HIS A 97 1.53 -6.40 -3.65
N GLY A 98 2.80 -6.77 -3.61
CA GLY A 98 3.86 -6.06 -4.32
C GLY A 98 4.47 -6.90 -5.43
N HIS A 99 4.89 -6.24 -6.49
CA HIS A 99 5.54 -6.84 -7.65
C HIS A 99 6.51 -5.85 -8.30
N GLY A 100 7.44 -6.36 -9.11
CA GLY A 100 8.32 -5.54 -9.96
C GLY A 100 7.57 -4.84 -11.10
N THR A 101 8.30 -4.22 -12.03
CA THR A 101 7.68 -3.55 -13.19
C THR A 101 6.76 -4.51 -13.96
N ASN A 102 5.55 -4.05 -14.29
CA ASN A 102 4.56 -4.82 -15.05
C ASN A 102 4.80 -4.63 -16.57
N PRO A 103 5.27 -5.66 -17.30
CA PRO A 103 5.55 -5.51 -18.73
C PRO A 103 4.31 -5.15 -19.56
N ASN A 104 3.12 -5.62 -19.15
CA ASN A 104 1.87 -5.26 -19.83
C ASN A 104 1.52 -3.79 -19.63
N ALA A 105 1.84 -3.22 -18.45
CA ALA A 105 1.65 -1.80 -18.20
C ALA A 105 2.65 -0.96 -19.00
N VAL A 106 3.89 -1.40 -19.15
CA VAL A 106 4.88 -0.73 -20.03
C VAL A 106 4.36 -0.62 -21.46
N ALA A 107 3.77 -1.69 -22.00
CA ALA A 107 3.26 -1.70 -23.36
C ALA A 107 1.99 -0.85 -23.57
N ARG A 108 1.08 -0.84 -22.58
CA ARG A 108 -0.27 -0.25 -22.74
C ARG A 108 -0.44 1.12 -22.06
N TYR A 109 0.29 1.36 -20.98
CA TYR A 109 0.18 2.53 -20.11
C TYR A 109 1.57 2.98 -19.64
N PRO A 110 2.47 3.40 -20.56
CA PRO A 110 3.88 3.63 -20.25
C PRO A 110 4.12 4.71 -19.19
N SER A 111 3.17 5.61 -18.97
CA SER A 111 3.23 6.65 -17.94
C SER A 111 2.75 6.20 -16.55
N SER A 112 2.15 5.02 -16.44
CA SER A 112 1.61 4.47 -15.19
C SER A 112 2.69 4.10 -14.18
N ASN A 113 2.33 4.06 -12.90
CA ASN A 113 3.25 3.68 -11.82
C ASN A 113 3.77 2.25 -12.02
N ALA A 114 2.88 1.32 -12.39
CA ALA A 114 3.23 -0.08 -12.63
C ALA A 114 4.13 -0.28 -13.86
N ALA A 115 4.16 0.68 -14.80
CA ALA A 115 5.10 0.68 -15.92
C ALA A 115 6.47 1.26 -15.55
N LYS A 116 6.50 2.22 -14.61
CA LYS A 116 7.72 2.95 -14.22
C LYS A 116 8.60 2.20 -13.25
N GLY A 117 8.06 1.22 -12.52
CA GLY A 117 8.83 0.49 -11.54
C GLY A 117 8.00 -0.44 -10.67
N PRO A 118 8.61 -0.93 -9.58
CA PRO A 118 7.95 -1.79 -8.60
C PRO A 118 6.85 -1.04 -7.88
N THR A 119 5.74 -1.73 -7.63
CA THR A 119 4.57 -1.16 -6.95
C THR A 119 3.99 -2.14 -5.94
N ALA A 120 3.29 -1.60 -4.95
CA ALA A 120 2.45 -2.37 -4.04
C ALA A 120 1.01 -1.84 -4.05
N SER A 121 0.06 -2.77 -4.01
CA SER A 121 -1.35 -2.50 -3.78
C SER A 121 -1.73 -2.91 -2.37
N ILE A 122 -2.37 -2.00 -1.63
CA ILE A 122 -2.94 -2.30 -0.31
C ILE A 122 -4.47 -2.37 -0.45
N THR A 123 -5.04 -3.48 0.02
CA THR A 123 -6.47 -3.71 0.03
C THR A 123 -6.98 -4.04 1.42
N THR A 124 -8.17 -3.56 1.75
CA THR A 124 -8.88 -3.95 2.98
C THR A 124 -10.29 -4.42 2.67
N ARG A 125 -10.81 -5.37 3.43
CA ARG A 125 -12.17 -5.92 3.28
C ARG A 125 -12.67 -6.47 4.61
N PRO A 126 -13.97 -6.39 4.94
CA PRO A 126 -14.51 -7.17 6.05
C PRO A 126 -14.16 -8.66 5.94
N THR A 127 -13.79 -9.29 7.05
CA THR A 127 -13.43 -10.71 7.09
C THR A 127 -14.66 -11.54 6.76
N GLY A 128 -14.54 -12.44 5.78
CA GLY A 128 -15.70 -13.18 5.24
C GLY A 128 -16.67 -12.32 4.40
N GLY A 129 -16.39 -11.03 4.24
CA GLY A 129 -17.21 -10.11 3.46
C GLY A 129 -17.05 -10.30 1.95
N ALA A 130 -18.05 -9.85 1.20
CA ALA A 130 -18.05 -9.88 -0.25
C ALA A 130 -16.88 -9.05 -0.83
N HIS A 131 -16.30 -9.50 -1.96
CA HIS A 131 -15.27 -8.74 -2.68
C HIS A 131 -15.75 -7.35 -3.16
N SER A 132 -17.06 -7.11 -3.25
CA SER A 132 -17.63 -5.79 -3.53
C SER A 132 -17.38 -4.76 -2.44
N ALA A 133 -17.17 -5.20 -1.19
CA ALA A 133 -16.85 -4.35 -0.05
C ALA A 133 -15.34 -4.08 0.10
N GLN A 134 -14.51 -4.60 -0.81
CA GLN A 134 -13.07 -4.37 -0.77
C GLN A 134 -12.75 -2.91 -1.13
N THR A 135 -11.83 -2.30 -0.40
CA THR A 135 -11.25 -1.00 -0.74
C THR A 135 -9.78 -1.13 -1.12
N ASN A 136 -9.29 -0.23 -1.96
CA ASN A 136 -7.86 -0.04 -2.21
C ASN A 136 -7.40 1.28 -1.59
N THR A 137 -6.20 1.27 -1.04
CA THR A 137 -5.51 2.50 -0.64
C THR A 137 -4.82 3.09 -1.87
N LEU A 138 -4.93 4.40 -2.04
CA LEU A 138 -4.27 5.17 -3.09
C LEU A 138 -2.94 5.74 -2.57
N SER A 139 -2.07 6.18 -3.48
CA SER A 139 -0.77 6.78 -3.13
C SER A 139 -0.89 8.03 -2.24
N ASN A 140 -2.02 8.73 -2.28
CA ASN A 140 -2.31 9.85 -1.37
C ASN A 140 -2.89 9.42 0.00
N GLY A 141 -2.95 8.12 0.29
CA GLY A 141 -3.49 7.56 1.54
C GLY A 141 -5.02 7.37 1.56
N THR A 142 -5.76 7.88 0.57
CA THR A 142 -7.22 7.74 0.49
C THR A 142 -7.61 6.28 0.23
N LYS A 143 -8.68 5.80 0.85
CA LYS A 143 -9.28 4.49 0.55
C LYS A 143 -10.49 4.65 -0.35
N VAL A 144 -10.55 3.90 -1.45
CA VAL A 144 -11.65 3.92 -2.42
C VAL A 144 -12.20 2.52 -2.67
N ASN A 145 -13.47 2.39 -3.05
CA ASN A 145 -14.06 1.10 -3.38
C ASN A 145 -13.33 0.44 -4.55
N SER A 146 -13.09 -0.87 -4.47
CA SER A 146 -12.23 -1.52 -5.45
C SER A 146 -12.84 -1.70 -6.84
N ARG A 147 -14.17 -1.74 -6.94
CA ARG A 147 -14.90 -1.95 -8.18
C ARG A 147 -15.22 -0.66 -8.92
N GLY A 148 -15.29 0.46 -8.21
CA GLY A 148 -15.71 1.76 -8.75
C GLY A 148 -14.58 2.73 -9.05
N ARG A 149 -13.34 2.24 -9.19
CA ARG A 149 -12.19 3.12 -9.47
C ARG A 149 -12.17 3.56 -10.91
N ASP A 150 -11.89 4.85 -11.13
CA ASP A 150 -11.47 5.37 -12.44
C ASP A 150 -10.00 5.04 -12.73
N ASP A 151 -9.54 5.34 -13.95
CA ASP A 151 -8.17 5.04 -14.40
C ASP A 151 -7.09 5.72 -13.54
N VAL A 152 -7.36 6.92 -13.03
CA VAL A 152 -6.43 7.68 -12.17
C VAL A 152 -6.29 6.95 -10.83
N GLN A 153 -7.40 6.56 -10.23
CA GLN A 153 -7.45 5.80 -8.98
C GLN A 153 -6.85 4.40 -9.16
N MET A 154 -7.05 3.74 -10.29
CA MET A 154 -6.41 2.46 -10.61
C MET A 154 -4.88 2.61 -10.65
N ASN A 155 -4.37 3.67 -11.31
CA ASN A 155 -2.94 3.95 -11.31
C ASN A 155 -2.41 4.31 -9.91
N GLN A 156 -3.10 5.16 -9.16
CA GLN A 156 -2.72 5.53 -7.79
C GLN A 156 -2.80 4.38 -6.79
N SER A 157 -3.61 3.35 -7.06
CA SER A 157 -3.66 2.13 -6.23
C SER A 157 -2.45 1.23 -6.41
N HIS A 158 -1.69 1.40 -7.50
CA HIS A 158 -0.34 0.88 -7.65
C HIS A 158 0.63 1.89 -7.05
N ILE A 159 0.83 1.78 -5.74
CA ILE A 159 1.66 2.72 -4.98
C ILE A 159 3.13 2.39 -5.25
N PRO A 160 3.97 3.34 -5.69
CA PRO A 160 5.40 3.11 -5.89
C PRO A 160 6.06 2.47 -4.66
N LEU A 161 6.79 1.37 -4.91
CA LEU A 161 7.46 0.58 -3.89
C LEU A 161 8.97 0.84 -3.96
N ILE A 162 9.46 1.71 -3.08
CA ILE A 162 10.87 2.09 -3.08
C ILE A 162 11.75 1.06 -2.37
N ASN A 163 12.98 0.92 -2.86
CA ASN A 163 13.97 -0.06 -2.41
C ASN A 163 13.48 -1.53 -2.54
N SER A 164 12.61 -1.79 -3.52
CA SER A 164 12.20 -3.14 -3.90
C SER A 164 13.34 -3.88 -4.61
N PRO A 165 13.55 -5.18 -4.33
CA PRO A 165 14.46 -6.03 -5.10
C PRO A 165 13.84 -6.60 -6.37
N PHE A 166 12.51 -6.47 -6.54
CA PHE A 166 11.74 -6.91 -7.71
C PHE A 166 11.67 -5.82 -8.77
#